data_AF-A0A1U7M400-F1
#
_entry.id   AF-A0A1U7M400-F1
#
_cell.length_a   1.000
_cell.length_b   1.000
_cell.length_c   1.000
_cell.angle_alpha   90.00
_cell.angle_beta   90.00
_cell.angle_gamma   90.00
#
_symmetry.space_group_name_H-M   'P 1'
#
loop_
_entity.id
_entity.type
_entity.pdbx_description
1 polymer ?
#
loop_
_entity_poly.entity_id
_entity_poly.type
_entity_poly.pdbx_seq_one_letter_code
_entity_poly.pdbx_strand_id
1 'polypeptide(L)'
;MGFEGIIITNSSFTEDVKEISNIMAYDIEKMIEMIKQTDFYPEDAEIEEYILENFMDNRNEIKKQIKTINKNKIIKLYTVSIVFYIFSYIVVYKPYYKIASLSIFIIATLLLAYKFSEYIIIKDRSPFI
;
A
#
# COMPACT_ATOMS: atom_id res chain seq x y z
N MET A 1 4.49 -7.25 -45.65
CA MET A 1 5.16 -7.50 -44.35
C MET A 1 4.18 -7.06 -43.29
N GLY A 2 3.56 -8.02 -42.59
CA GLY A 2 2.61 -7.73 -41.51
C GLY A 2 3.31 -7.88 -40.16
N PHE A 3 2.85 -7.12 -39.17
CA PHE A 3 3.30 -7.28 -37.79
C PHE A 3 2.81 -8.63 -37.24
N GLU A 4 3.69 -9.40 -36.59
CA GLU A 4 3.40 -10.73 -36.03
C GLU A 4 2.83 -10.67 -34.60
N GLY A 5 2.87 -9.51 -33.93
CA GLY A 5 2.33 -9.38 -32.58
C GLY A 5 2.25 -7.94 -32.09
N ILE A 6 1.47 -7.74 -31.03
CA ILE A 6 1.32 -6.46 -30.32
C ILE A 6 1.86 -6.64 -28.89
N ILE A 7 2.73 -5.73 -28.44
CA ILE A 7 3.19 -5.66 -27.05
C ILE A 7 2.71 -4.35 -26.45
N ILE A 8 2.09 -4.45 -25.28
CA ILE A 8 1.55 -3.33 -24.50
C ILE A 8 2.23 -3.33 -23.14
N THR A 9 2.69 -2.17 -22.68
CA THR A 9 3.29 -2.00 -21.35
C THR A 9 2.89 -0.68 -20.71
N ASN A 10 2.88 -0.64 -19.37
CA ASN A 10 2.68 0.59 -18.60
C ASN A 10 3.98 1.37 -18.36
N SER A 11 5.10 0.93 -18.95
CA SER A 11 6.42 1.55 -18.86
C SER A 11 6.92 1.99 -20.24
N SER A 12 8.03 2.70 -20.31
CA SER A 12 8.64 3.07 -21.60
C SER A 12 9.50 1.91 -22.15
N PHE A 13 9.44 1.68 -23.47
CA PHE A 13 10.37 0.78 -24.15
C PHE A 13 11.72 1.48 -24.37
N THR A 14 12.81 0.71 -24.33
CA THR A 14 14.12 1.16 -24.82
C THR A 14 14.12 1.23 -26.35
N GLU A 15 14.99 2.07 -26.92
CA GLU A 15 15.08 2.29 -28.38
C GLU A 15 15.27 0.98 -29.15
N ASP A 16 16.10 0.07 -28.62
CA ASP A 16 16.38 -1.26 -29.20
C ASP A 16 15.13 -2.12 -29.42
N VAL A 17 14.11 -1.98 -28.57
CA VAL A 17 12.85 -2.76 -28.66
C VAL A 17 11.87 -2.12 -29.64
N LYS A 18 11.97 -0.80 -29.84
CA LYS A 18 11.13 -0.05 -30.80
C LYS A 18 11.54 -0.33 -32.26
N GLU A 19 12.76 -0.79 -32.49
CA GLU A 19 13.31 -1.10 -33.83
C GLU A 19 13.01 -2.53 -34.33
N ILE A 20 12.37 -3.38 -33.51
CA ILE A 20 12.02 -4.74 -33.91
C ILE A 20 10.88 -4.69 -34.95
N SER A 21 11.23 -4.93 -36.22
CA SER A 21 10.41 -4.68 -37.41
C SER A 21 9.11 -5.49 -37.52
N ASN A 22 8.92 -6.53 -36.71
CA ASN A 22 7.74 -7.40 -36.75
C ASN A 22 6.78 -7.22 -35.56
N ILE A 23 7.03 -6.30 -34.63
CA ILE A 23 6.21 -6.14 -33.41
C ILE A 23 5.68 -4.72 -33.30
N MET A 24 4.38 -4.60 -33.06
CA MET A 24 3.75 -3.32 -32.75
C MET A 24 3.85 -3.05 -31.24
N ALA A 25 4.71 -2.11 -30.87
CA ALA A 25 4.92 -1.71 -29.48
C ALA A 25 4.05 -0.49 -29.11
N TYR A 26 3.31 -0.61 -28.01
CA TYR A 26 2.55 0.46 -27.35
C TYR A 26 3.05 0.66 -25.92
N ASP A 27 3.75 1.78 -25.71
CA ASP A 27 4.14 2.25 -24.39
C ASP A 27 3.07 3.19 -23.81
N ILE A 28 3.28 3.63 -22.57
CA ILE A 28 2.35 4.49 -21.85
C ILE A 28 2.11 5.83 -22.55
N GLU A 29 3.12 6.40 -23.19
CA GLU A 29 2.99 7.65 -23.95
C GLU A 29 2.06 7.48 -25.14
N LYS A 30 2.27 6.42 -25.93
CA LYS A 30 1.44 6.10 -27.10
C LYS A 30 0.01 5.75 -26.69
N MET A 31 -0.19 5.07 -25.56
CA MET A 31 -1.52 4.82 -25.00
C MET A 31 -2.23 6.12 -24.59
N ILE A 32 -1.53 7.04 -23.91
CA ILE A 32 -2.09 8.35 -23.55
C ILE A 32 -2.46 9.13 -24.81
N GLU A 33 -1.60 9.11 -25.83
CA GLU A 33 -1.88 9.77 -27.11
C GLU A 33 -3.12 9.19 -27.80
N MET A 34 -3.25 7.86 -27.84
CA MET A 34 -4.42 7.19 -28.38
C MET A 34 -5.69 7.54 -27.62
N ILE A 35 -5.66 7.59 -26.28
CA ILE A 35 -6.82 7.96 -25.47
C ILE A 35 -7.18 9.44 -25.69
N LYS A 36 -6.19 10.34 -25.81
CA LYS A 36 -6.43 11.76 -26.13
C LYS A 36 -7.02 11.99 -27.53
N GLN A 37 -6.77 11.08 -28.46
CA GLN A 37 -7.39 11.09 -29.79
C GLN A 37 -8.84 10.58 -29.76
N THR A 38 -9.27 9.98 -28.65
CA THR A 38 -10.67 9.65 -28.42
C THR A 38 -11.33 10.74 -27.57
N ASP A 39 -12.63 10.97 -27.75
CA ASP A 39 -13.43 11.83 -26.85
C ASP A 39 -13.67 11.18 -25.46
N PHE A 40 -12.89 10.17 -25.09
CA PHE A 40 -12.98 9.43 -23.81
C PHE A 40 -11.83 9.78 -22.85
N TYR A 41 -10.98 10.76 -23.16
CA TYR A 41 -10.00 11.24 -22.19
C TYR A 41 -10.75 11.95 -21.04
N PRO A 42 -10.60 11.48 -19.79
CA PRO A 42 -11.39 12.01 -18.68
C PRO A 42 -11.07 13.48 -18.42
N GLU A 43 -12.08 14.23 -17.99
CA GLU A 43 -11.87 15.60 -17.56
C GLU A 43 -11.07 15.64 -16.25
N ASP A 44 -10.38 16.76 -15.97
CA ASP A 44 -9.56 16.91 -14.75
C ASP A 44 -10.38 16.64 -13.48
N ALA A 45 -11.66 16.99 -13.46
CA ALA A 45 -12.57 16.72 -12.36
C ALA A 45 -12.84 15.22 -12.15
N GLU A 46 -12.98 14.44 -13.23
CA GLU A 46 -13.17 12.99 -13.17
C GLU A 46 -11.89 12.29 -12.68
N ILE A 47 -10.73 12.79 -13.09
CA ILE A 47 -9.43 12.31 -12.61
C ILE A 47 -9.29 12.60 -11.10
N GLU A 48 -9.63 13.81 -10.65
CA GLU A 48 -9.56 14.17 -9.23
C GLU A 48 -10.52 13.32 -8.38
N GLU A 49 -11.76 13.14 -8.84
CA GLU A 49 -12.74 12.28 -8.17
C GLU A 49 -12.23 10.84 -8.05
N TYR A 50 -11.71 10.27 -9.14
CA TYR A 50 -11.10 8.94 -9.13
C TYR A 50 -9.94 8.83 -8.13
N ILE A 51 -9.06 9.83 -8.07
CA ILE A 51 -7.94 9.85 -7.12
C ILE A 51 -8.47 9.90 -5.68
N LEU A 52 -9.47 10.73 -5.40
CA LEU A 52 -10.08 10.87 -4.08
C LEU A 52 -10.79 9.59 -3.65
N GLU A 53 -11.59 8.98 -4.53
CA GLU A 53 -12.26 7.71 -4.29
C GLU A 53 -11.25 6.61 -3.96
N ASN A 54 -10.22 6.45 -4.80
CA ASN A 54 -9.17 5.46 -4.56
C ASN A 54 -8.44 5.71 -3.23
N PHE A 55 -8.18 6.96 -2.86
CA PHE A 55 -7.61 7.28 -1.56
C PHE A 55 -8.54 6.91 -0.39
N MET A 56 -9.83 7.19 -0.53
CA MET A 56 -10.84 6.86 0.47
C MET A 56 -11.01 5.35 0.64
N ASP A 57 -11.02 4.61 -0.47
CA ASP A 57 -11.12 3.15 -0.48
C ASP A 57 -9.90 2.51 0.18
N ASN A 58 -8.69 2.90 -0.22
CA ASN A 58 -7.46 2.43 0.43
C ASN A 58 -7.47 2.70 1.93
N ARG A 59 -7.91 3.90 2.35
CA ARG A 59 -8.05 4.24 3.77
C ARG A 59 -9.07 3.33 4.47
N ASN A 60 -10.19 3.03 3.84
CA ASN A 60 -11.23 2.17 4.38
C ASN A 60 -10.78 0.72 4.49
N GLU A 61 -10.01 0.22 3.53
CA GLU A 61 -9.39 -1.10 3.58
C GLU A 61 -8.41 -1.20 4.75
N ILE A 62 -7.53 -0.21 4.93
CA ILE A 62 -6.59 -0.17 6.06
C ILE A 62 -7.36 -0.20 7.38
N LYS A 63 -8.42 0.61 7.53
CA LYS A 63 -9.28 0.59 8.72
C LYS A 63 -9.89 -0.79 8.94
N LYS A 64 -10.40 -1.43 7.88
CA LYS A 64 -11.00 -2.78 7.96
C LYS A 64 -9.97 -3.80 8.41
N GLN A 65 -8.76 -3.76 7.86
CA GLN A 65 -7.66 -4.65 8.26
C GLN A 65 -7.28 -4.44 9.73
N ILE A 66 -7.11 -3.19 10.18
CA ILE A 66 -6.80 -2.86 11.58
C ILE A 66 -7.92 -3.35 12.52
N LYS A 67 -9.19 -3.24 12.12
CA LYS A 67 -10.31 -3.79 12.91
C LYS A 67 -10.21 -5.29 13.14
N THR A 68 -9.70 -6.06 12.17
CA THR A 68 -9.48 -7.52 12.32
C THR A 68 -8.31 -7.90 13.23
N ILE A 69 -7.44 -6.95 13.57
CA ILE A 69 -6.34 -7.19 14.51
C ILE A 69 -6.93 -7.33 15.92
N ASN A 70 -6.83 -8.52 16.50
CA ASN A 70 -7.29 -8.79 17.86
C ASN A 70 -6.23 -8.40 18.91
N LYS A 71 -6.65 -8.30 20.17
CA LYS A 71 -5.77 -8.02 21.31
C LYS A 71 -4.61 -9.02 21.42
N ASN A 72 -4.84 -10.29 21.07
CA ASN A 72 -3.81 -11.32 21.10
C ASN A 72 -2.67 -11.07 20.09
N LYS A 73 -2.99 -10.57 18.89
CA LYS A 73 -1.97 -10.17 17.89
C LYS A 73 -1.14 -9.00 18.39
N ILE A 74 -1.76 -8.02 19.07
CA ILE A 74 -1.04 -6.88 19.67
C ILE A 74 -0.07 -7.36 20.76
N ILE A 75 -0.52 -8.27 21.64
CA ILE A 75 0.35 -8.87 22.67
C ILE A 75 1.52 -9.62 22.02
N LYS A 76 1.28 -10.39 20.95
CA LYS A 76 2.34 -11.07 20.21
C LYS A 76 3.37 -10.09 19.62
N LEU A 77 2.94 -8.91 19.14
CA LEU A 77 3.87 -7.88 18.65
C LEU A 77 4.77 -7.35 19.76
N TYR A 78 4.25 -7.13 20.96
CA TYR A 78 5.07 -6.77 22.12
C TYR A 78 6.07 -7.89 22.47
N THR A 79 5.63 -9.15 22.45
CA THR A 79 6.53 -10.30 22.66
C THR A 79 7.67 -10.30 21.64
N VAL A 80 7.36 -10.09 20.35
CA VAL A 80 8.38 -10.02 19.28
C VAL A 80 9.34 -8.86 19.54
N SER A 81 8.83 -7.67 19.88
CA SER A 81 9.68 -6.52 20.21
C SER A 81 10.67 -6.84 21.34
N ILE A 82 10.21 -7.50 22.41
CA ILE A 82 11.06 -7.94 23.53
C ILE A 82 12.12 -8.95 23.06
N VAL A 83 11.74 -9.94 22.24
CA VAL A 83 12.67 -10.92 21.69
C VAL A 83 13.75 -10.24 20.86
N PHE A 84 13.39 -9.32 19.95
CA PHE A 84 14.37 -8.55 19.17
C PHE A 84 15.30 -7.72 20.05
N TYR A 85 14.77 -7.12 21.13
CA TYR A 85 15.57 -6.38 22.08
C TYR A 85 16.61 -7.27 22.78
N ILE A 86 16.19 -8.44 23.29
CA ILE A 86 17.09 -9.40 23.93
C ILE A 86 18.15 -9.91 22.93
N PHE A 87 17.72 -10.25 21.71
CA PHE A 87 18.63 -10.71 20.65
C PHE A 87 19.67 -9.65 20.30
N SER A 88 19.34 -8.36 20.42
CA SER A 88 20.30 -7.27 20.17
C SER A 88 21.55 -7.31 21.06
N TYR A 89 21.52 -8.04 22.18
CA TYR A 89 22.70 -8.23 23.03
C TYR A 89 23.61 -9.37 22.58
N ILE A 90 23.04 -10.36 21.88
CA ILE A 90 23.71 -11.62 21.51
C ILE A 90 24.33 -11.51 20.11
N VAL A 91 23.69 -10.79 19.20
CA VAL A 91 24.08 -10.71 17.78
C VAL A 91 25.13 -9.64 17.52
N VAL A 92 25.88 -9.81 16.42
CA VAL A 92 26.91 -8.84 15.97
C VAL A 92 26.26 -7.52 15.53
N TYR A 93 25.14 -7.58 14.80
CA TYR A 93 24.43 -6.40 14.29
C TYR A 93 23.45 -5.79 15.31
N LYS A 94 23.95 -5.46 16.51
CA LYS A 94 23.16 -4.88 17.61
C LYS A 94 22.25 -3.70 17.23
N PRO A 95 22.73 -2.66 16.50
CA PRO A 95 21.89 -1.49 16.21
C PRO A 95 20.67 -1.84 15.35
N TYR A 96 20.81 -2.76 14.39
CA TYR A 96 19.70 -3.21 13.56
C TYR A 96 18.55 -3.80 14.41
N TYR A 97 18.89 -4.71 15.32
CA TYR A 97 17.89 -5.35 16.19
C TYR A 97 17.26 -4.38 17.19
N LYS A 98 18.02 -3.36 17.66
CA LYS A 98 17.47 -2.30 18.52
C LYS A 98 16.47 -1.42 17.77
N ILE A 99 16.80 -0.99 16.55
CA ILE A 99 15.90 -0.19 15.72
C ILE A 99 14.65 -1.00 15.39
N ALA A 100 14.80 -2.26 14.96
CA ALA A 100 13.67 -3.13 14.66
C ALA A 100 12.77 -3.35 15.88
N SER A 101 13.35 -3.61 17.06
CA SER A 101 12.60 -3.75 18.31
C SER A 101 11.79 -2.48 18.63
N LEU A 102 12.41 -1.31 18.49
CA LEU A 102 11.76 -0.02 18.73
C LEU A 102 10.62 0.24 17.73
N SER A 103 10.85 -0.02 16.43
CA SER A 103 9.81 0.12 15.39
C SER A 103 8.60 -0.77 15.68
N ILE A 104 8.82 -2.04 16.03
CA ILE A 104 7.74 -2.98 16.38
C ILE A 104 7.00 -2.53 17.63
N PHE A 105 7.72 -2.02 18.64
CA PHE A 105 7.11 -1.48 19.85
C PHE A 105 6.19 -0.28 19.57
N ILE A 106 6.63 0.64 18.72
CA ILE A 106 5.84 1.80 18.31
C ILE A 106 4.57 1.35 17.58
N ILE A 107 4.70 0.43 16.62
CA ILE A 107 3.55 -0.13 15.89
C ILE A 107 2.55 -0.80 16.84
N ALA A 108 3.03 -1.63 17.77
CA ALA A 108 2.18 -2.29 18.76
C ALA A 108 1.42 -1.28 19.63
N THR A 109 2.10 -0.20 20.02
CA THR A 109 1.53 0.88 20.85
C THR A 109 0.46 1.67 20.09
N LEU A 110 0.70 2.00 18.82
CA LEU A 110 -0.30 2.66 17.97
C LEU A 110 -1.55 1.78 17.78
N LEU A 111 -1.37 0.47 17.55
CA LEU A 111 -2.48 -0.47 17.42
C LEU A 111 -3.27 -0.61 18.73
N LEU A 112 -2.59 -0.61 19.87
CA LEU A 112 -3.23 -0.65 21.18
C LEU A 112 -4.05 0.62 21.43
N ALA A 113 -3.46 1.79 21.16
CA ALA A 113 -4.14 3.08 21.29
C ALA A 113 -5.39 3.14 20.40
N TYR A 114 -5.28 2.71 19.14
CA TYR A 114 -6.42 2.65 18.23
C TYR A 114 -7.55 1.78 18.77
N LYS A 115 -7.24 0.58 19.27
CA LYS A 115 -8.25 -0.31 19.86
C LYS A 115 -8.87 0.25 21.13
N PHE A 116 -8.09 0.96 21.94
CA PHE A 116 -8.60 1.64 23.12
C PHE A 116 -9.54 2.80 22.74
N SER A 117 -9.18 3.59 21.73
CA SER A 117 -10.05 4.64 21.19
C SER A 117 -11.36 4.08 20.61
N GLU A 118 -11.30 2.99 19.83
CA GLU A 118 -12.53 2.31 19.36
C GLU A 118 -13.41 1.86 20.54
N TYR A 119 -12.81 1.29 21.58
CA TYR A 119 -13.54 0.84 22.77
C TYR A 119 -14.24 2.00 23.49
N ILE A 120 -13.56 3.14 23.67
CA ILE A 120 -14.16 4.34 24.28
C ILE A 120 -15.34 4.85 23.43
N ILE A 121 -15.16 4.98 22.11
CA ILE A 121 -16.21 5.48 21.22
C ILE A 121 -17.44 4.56 21.23
N ILE A 122 -17.25 3.24 21.24
CA ILE A 122 -18.36 2.28 21.31
C ILE A 122 -19.07 2.37 22.66
N LYS A 123 -18.32 2.43 23.76
CA LYS A 123 -18.87 2.55 25.11
C LYS A 123 -19.69 3.84 25.27
N ASP A 124 -19.20 4.95 24.74
CA ASP A 124 -19.87 6.25 24.78
C ASP A 124 -21.18 6.27 23.97
N ARG A 125 -21.25 5.51 22.86
CA ARG A 125 -22.45 5.35 22.04
C ARG A 125 -23.46 4.34 22.58
N SER A 126 -23.14 3.56 23.62
CA SER A 126 -24.04 2.58 24.23
C SER A 126 -24.10 2.75 25.76
N PRO A 127 -24.63 3.87 26.28
CA PRO A 127 -24.75 4.08 27.72
C PRO A 127 -25.90 3.30 28.39
N PHE A 128 -26.71 2.54 27.65
CA PHE A 128 -27.88 1.83 28.17
C PHE A 128 -27.99 0.38 27.65
N ILE A 129 -27.17 -0.52 28.20
CA ILE A 129 -27.55 -1.90 28.55
C ILE A 129 -26.89 -2.21 29.90
#